data_AF-A0A8J3KDT8-F1
#
_entry.id   AF-A0A8J3KDT8-F1
#
_cell.length_a   1.000
_cell.length_b   1.000
_cell.length_c   1.000
_cell.angle_alpha   90.00
_cell.angle_beta   90.00
_cell.angle_gamma   90.00
#
_symmetry.space_group_name_H-M   'P 1'
#
loop_
_entity.id
_entity.type
_entity.pdbx_description
1 polymer ?
#
loop_
_entity_poly.entity_id
_entity_poly.type
_entity_poly.pdbx_seq_one_letter_code
_entity_poly.pdbx_strand_id
1 'polypeptide(L)'
;MSVQLPDDDDVVARLRADAPGYPKTGPDAGRTLAAARRALGRSRRRRALGGVATVVAALVGLTAVGPIELPGIGTLAMPFGPNTDAPPDQGDPPVYPRERMLHDVAALELQVLPVTEHLGLTSYLDEPAAWGRPACRVFTWSHGAFRDRNSDCANPDDPEPPFDTASDTAFAQVSDAIETSGVDVDRIDNGRWGPGTSFHLRDNSWRWNWYYSYVPGTPSDAPAEERTETGLGVRRQVHVSGDWWFVVEPDD
;
A
#
# COMPACT_ATOMS: atom_id res chain seq x y z
N MET A 1 -48.98 12.44 0.25
CA MET A 1 -48.25 12.50 1.52
C MET A 1 -46.77 12.55 1.19
N SER A 2 -46.13 13.70 1.39
CA SER A 2 -44.71 13.93 1.12
C SER A 2 -43.88 13.58 2.35
N VAL A 3 -42.96 12.64 2.20
CA VAL A 3 -41.98 12.28 3.24
C VAL A 3 -40.89 13.35 3.21
N GLN A 4 -40.81 14.18 4.25
CA GLN A 4 -39.69 15.08 4.47
C GLN A 4 -38.46 14.25 4.88
N LEU A 5 -37.42 14.28 4.06
CA LEU A 5 -36.10 13.77 4.41
C LEU A 5 -35.49 14.68 5.48
N PRO A 6 -34.79 14.14 6.48
CA PRO A 6 -34.12 14.96 7.49
C PRO A 6 -33.04 15.82 6.84
N ASP A 7 -33.00 17.09 7.19
CA ASP A 7 -31.96 18.04 6.80
C ASP A 7 -30.62 17.59 7.42
N ASP A 8 -29.55 17.52 6.63
CA ASP A 8 -28.21 17.10 7.09
C ASP A 8 -27.69 17.94 8.28
N ASP A 9 -28.22 19.17 8.41
CA ASP A 9 -27.95 20.09 9.52
C ASP A 9 -28.43 19.54 10.89
N ASP A 10 -29.47 18.70 10.91
CA ASP A 10 -30.08 18.16 12.15
C ASP A 10 -29.23 17.04 12.77
N VAL A 11 -28.52 16.28 11.92
CA VAL A 11 -27.57 15.24 12.36
C VAL A 11 -26.34 15.86 12.99
N VAL A 12 -25.80 16.93 12.39
CA VAL A 12 -24.64 17.66 12.92
C VAL A 12 -24.99 18.39 14.22
N ALA A 13 -26.21 18.91 14.34
CA ALA A 13 -26.71 19.52 15.58
C ALA A 13 -26.80 18.50 16.72
N ARG A 14 -27.33 17.29 16.46
CA ARG A 14 -27.38 16.19 17.44
C ARG A 14 -25.99 15.73 17.89
N LEU A 15 -25.07 15.55 16.95
CA LEU A 15 -23.69 15.14 17.26
C LEU A 15 -22.92 16.18 18.09
N ARG A 16 -23.25 17.47 17.96
CA ARG A 16 -22.69 18.54 18.80
C ARG A 16 -23.34 18.63 20.18
N ALA A 17 -24.59 18.20 20.33
CA ALA A 17 -25.30 18.23 21.61
C ALA A 17 -24.79 17.14 22.57
N ASP A 18 -24.32 16.00 22.05
CA ASP A 18 -23.86 14.85 22.85
C ASP A 18 -22.37 14.91 23.26
N ALA A 19 -21.63 15.96 22.90
CA ALA A 19 -20.20 16.10 23.19
C ALA A 19 -19.82 17.50 23.73
N PRO A 20 -19.81 17.71 25.07
CA PRO A 20 -19.40 18.98 25.65
C PRO A 20 -17.87 19.11 25.59
N GLY A 21 -17.36 19.79 24.56
CA GLY A 21 -15.93 20.06 24.42
C GLY A 21 -15.48 20.60 23.06
N TYR A 22 -16.34 20.56 22.03
CA TYR A 22 -15.96 21.05 20.71
C TYR A 22 -15.94 22.60 20.66
N PRO A 23 -14.86 23.22 20.14
CA PRO A 23 -14.78 24.66 20.00
C PRO A 23 -15.86 25.16 19.03
N LYS A 24 -16.56 26.23 19.43
CA LYS A 24 -17.75 26.77 18.76
C LYS A 24 -17.51 27.32 17.34
N THR A 25 -16.27 27.41 16.87
CA THR A 25 -15.93 27.89 15.53
C THR A 25 -14.71 27.16 14.98
N GLY A 26 -14.94 26.15 14.13
CA GLY A 26 -13.92 25.52 13.28
C GLY A 26 -13.96 26.08 11.85
N PRO A 27 -12.98 25.74 11.00
CA PRO A 27 -12.91 26.22 9.63
C PRO A 27 -14.19 25.85 8.87
N ASP A 28 -14.85 26.86 8.30
CA ASP A 28 -16.12 26.72 7.61
C ASP A 28 -16.00 25.73 6.42
N ALA A 29 -16.49 24.50 6.64
CA ALA A 29 -16.43 23.41 5.68
C ALA A 29 -17.06 23.79 4.33
N GLY A 30 -18.06 24.67 4.34
CA GLY A 30 -18.68 25.21 3.13
C GLY A 30 -17.71 26.07 2.31
N ARG A 31 -16.86 26.87 2.97
CA ARG A 31 -15.83 27.67 2.29
C ARG A 31 -14.70 26.81 1.75
N THR A 32 -14.29 25.78 2.49
CA THR A 32 -13.23 24.85 2.05
C THR A 32 -13.68 24.04 0.84
N LEU A 33 -14.92 23.54 0.85
CA LEU A 33 -15.50 22.81 -0.29
C LEU A 33 -15.70 23.71 -1.52
N ALA A 34 -16.12 24.96 -1.32
CA ALA A 34 -16.26 25.94 -2.39
C ALA A 34 -14.90 26.35 -2.99
N ALA A 35 -13.85 26.44 -2.18
CA ALA A 35 -12.49 26.69 -2.64
C ALA A 35 -11.93 25.51 -3.46
N ALA A 36 -12.16 24.28 -3.00
CA ALA A 36 -11.77 23.05 -3.71
C ALA A 36 -12.48 22.93 -5.08
N ARG A 37 -13.79 23.20 -5.13
CA ARG A 37 -14.56 23.20 -6.39
C ARG A 37 -14.11 24.30 -7.36
N ARG A 38 -13.76 25.50 -6.85
CA ARG A 38 -13.20 26.58 -7.68
C ARG A 38 -11.76 26.30 -8.16
N ALA A 39 -10.99 25.50 -7.43
CA ALA A 39 -9.67 25.05 -7.88
C ALA A 39 -9.79 24.00 -9.01
N LEU A 40 -10.69 23.02 -8.86
CA LEU A 40 -10.99 22.01 -9.88
C LEU A 40 -11.62 22.60 -11.16
N GLY A 41 -12.43 23.65 -11.05
CA GLY A 41 -12.96 24.36 -12.21
C GLY A 41 -11.88 25.10 -13.02
N ARG A 42 -10.82 25.58 -12.37
CA ARG A 42 -9.70 26.27 -13.02
C ARG A 42 -8.74 25.31 -13.75
N SER A 43 -8.60 24.07 -13.28
CA SER A 43 -7.75 23.07 -13.94
C SER A 43 -8.40 22.51 -15.21
N ARG A 44 -9.72 22.28 -15.20
CA ARG A 44 -10.44 21.81 -16.40
C ARG A 44 -10.47 22.83 -17.54
N ARG A 45 -10.50 24.14 -17.26
CA ARG A 45 -10.41 25.18 -18.29
C ARG A 45 -9.01 25.35 -18.89
N ARG A 46 -7.94 24.89 -18.23
CA ARG A 46 -6.56 24.97 -18.75
C ARG A 46 -6.15 23.81 -19.65
N ARG A 47 -6.90 22.70 -19.69
CA ARG A 47 -6.65 21.57 -20.62
C ARG A 47 -7.31 21.74 -22.00
N ALA A 48 -8.12 22.78 -22.20
CA ALA A 48 -8.80 23.04 -23.48
C ALA A 48 -8.07 24.05 -24.39
N LEU A 49 -6.95 24.65 -23.96
CA LEU A 49 -6.21 25.64 -24.75
C LEU A 49 -4.70 25.44 -24.56
N GLY A 50 -4.07 24.81 -25.55
CA GLY A 50 -2.74 25.14 -26.07
C GLY A 50 -1.51 24.92 -25.17
N GLY A 51 -0.63 24.02 -25.64
CA GLY A 51 0.78 24.32 -25.92
C GLY A 51 1.71 24.83 -24.81
N VAL A 52 2.81 24.08 -24.61
CA VAL A 52 4.16 24.51 -24.18
C VAL A 52 4.26 25.62 -23.12
N ALA A 53 4.67 25.26 -21.90
CA ALA A 53 5.71 25.96 -21.13
C ALA A 53 5.86 25.36 -19.71
N THR A 54 7.09 25.01 -19.35
CA THR A 54 7.58 24.86 -17.98
C THR A 54 7.34 26.13 -17.16
N VAL A 55 6.77 26.00 -15.96
CA VAL A 55 6.98 26.95 -14.85
C VAL A 55 7.03 26.18 -13.52
N VAL A 56 8.23 26.18 -12.93
CA VAL A 56 8.49 25.88 -11.51
C VAL A 56 7.76 26.93 -10.65
N ALA A 57 7.00 26.47 -9.66
CA ALA A 57 6.54 27.32 -8.57
C ALA A 57 6.67 26.53 -7.27
N ALA A 58 7.80 26.77 -6.58
CA ALA A 58 7.98 26.43 -5.19
C ALA A 58 6.95 27.17 -4.34
N LEU A 59 6.29 26.45 -3.43
CA LEU A 59 5.58 27.03 -2.30
C LEU A 59 6.16 26.40 -1.03
N VAL A 60 7.03 27.15 -0.39
CA VAL A 60 7.42 26.95 1.01
C VAL A 60 6.22 27.35 1.87
N GLY A 61 5.81 26.44 2.74
CA GLY A 61 4.90 26.70 3.87
C GLY A 61 5.37 25.88 5.07
N LEU A 62 6.19 26.49 5.92
CA LEU A 62 6.55 25.99 7.26
C LEU A 62 5.29 25.86 8.12
N THR A 63 5.16 24.74 8.85
CA THR A 63 5.03 24.74 10.33
C THR A 63 5.15 23.32 10.90
N ALA A 64 6.34 23.05 11.47
CA ALA A 64 6.64 22.33 12.72
C ALA A 64 5.89 21.05 13.09
N VAL A 65 6.60 19.90 13.08
CA VAL A 65 6.65 18.97 14.23
C VAL A 65 8.06 18.37 14.29
N GLY A 66 8.94 19.03 15.04
CA GLY A 66 10.05 18.36 15.72
C GLY A 66 9.55 17.73 17.02
N PRO A 67 10.36 16.91 17.70
CA PRO A 67 9.93 16.12 18.86
C PRO A 67 9.47 17.03 20.01
N ILE A 68 8.34 16.68 20.62
CA ILE A 68 7.87 17.31 21.85
C ILE A 68 8.64 16.68 23.01
N GLU A 69 9.58 17.42 23.60
CA GLU A 69 10.14 17.11 24.91
C GLU A 69 9.10 17.44 26.00
N LEU A 70 8.64 16.42 26.72
CA LEU A 70 7.87 16.61 27.96
C LEU A 70 8.83 16.65 29.15
N PRO A 71 8.74 17.67 30.03
CA PRO A 71 9.67 17.79 31.15
C PRO A 71 9.36 16.73 32.20
N GLY A 72 10.35 15.86 32.48
CA GLY A 72 10.41 15.07 33.72
C GLY A 72 10.22 13.55 33.61
N ILE A 73 9.92 12.99 32.43
CA ILE A 73 9.89 11.53 32.21
C ILE A 73 10.49 11.31 30.82
N GLY A 74 11.55 10.51 30.74
CA GLY A 74 12.37 10.35 29.52
C GLY A 74 11.58 9.99 28.26
N THR A 75 12.21 10.21 27.11
CA THR A 75 11.75 9.82 25.77
C THR A 75 11.18 8.40 25.75
N LEU A 76 9.87 8.29 25.57
CA LEU A 76 9.20 7.03 25.27
C LEU A 76 9.20 6.84 23.75
N ALA A 77 10.19 6.13 23.23
CA ALA A 77 10.12 5.60 21.87
C ALA A 77 9.09 4.47 21.87
N MET A 78 7.93 4.69 21.24
CA MET A 78 6.98 3.61 20.98
C MET A 78 7.56 2.72 19.87
N PRO A 79 7.72 1.40 20.10
CA PRO A 79 8.17 0.50 19.07
C PRO A 79 6.94 0.07 18.25
N PHE A 80 6.97 0.37 16.96
CA PHE A 80 6.06 -0.14 15.92
C PHE A 80 4.61 0.40 15.90
N GLY A 81 4.30 1.07 14.80
CA GLY A 81 2.96 1.48 14.38
C GLY A 81 3.10 2.34 13.12
N PRO A 82 2.39 2.02 12.00
CA PRO A 82 2.49 2.81 10.79
C PRO A 82 1.92 4.21 11.02
N ASN A 83 2.53 5.20 10.38
CA ASN A 83 1.91 6.51 10.18
C ASN A 83 0.70 6.30 9.26
N THR A 84 -0.47 6.00 9.84
CA THR A 84 -1.74 5.81 9.10
C THR A 84 -2.28 7.10 8.47
N ASP A 85 -1.61 8.24 8.70
CA ASP A 85 -1.96 9.54 8.12
C ASP A 85 -1.11 9.93 6.90
N ALA A 86 -0.20 9.06 6.44
CA ALA A 86 0.52 9.30 5.19
C ALA A 86 -0.34 8.82 4.00
N PRO A 87 -0.75 9.70 3.07
CA PRO A 87 -1.26 9.23 1.78
C PRO A 87 -0.19 8.35 1.10
N PRO A 88 -0.56 7.38 0.23
CA PRO A 88 0.41 6.65 -0.56
C PRO A 88 1.33 7.67 -1.24
N ASP A 89 2.63 7.53 -1.01
CA ASP A 89 3.62 8.54 -1.37
C ASP A 89 3.45 8.88 -2.86
N GLN A 90 3.40 10.18 -3.18
CA GLN A 90 3.36 10.66 -4.58
C GLN A 90 4.70 10.45 -5.30
N GLY A 91 5.66 9.81 -4.62
CA GLY A 91 7.06 9.73 -4.96
C GLY A 91 7.39 8.89 -6.19
N ASP A 92 8.51 9.23 -6.79
CA ASP A 92 9.24 8.34 -7.67
C ASP A 92 9.60 7.04 -6.93
N PRO A 93 9.86 5.92 -7.65
CA PRO A 93 10.23 4.68 -7.01
C PRO A 93 11.42 4.85 -6.05
N PRO A 94 11.45 4.12 -4.94
CA PRO A 94 12.52 4.27 -3.98
C PRO A 94 13.86 3.82 -4.57
N VAL A 95 14.94 4.47 -4.13
CA VAL A 95 16.30 4.01 -4.38
C VAL A 95 16.82 3.40 -3.08
N TYR A 96 16.68 2.09 -2.95
CA TYR A 96 17.19 1.39 -1.77
C TYR A 96 18.72 1.23 -1.84
N PRO A 97 19.45 1.50 -0.74
CA PRO A 97 20.86 1.15 -0.62
C PRO A 97 21.05 -0.36 -0.80
N ARG A 98 22.20 -0.76 -1.38
CA ARG A 98 22.50 -2.16 -1.63
C ARG A 98 22.52 -2.99 -0.35
N GLU A 99 23.00 -2.41 0.74
CA GLU A 99 23.05 -3.05 2.06
C GLU A 99 21.66 -3.40 2.58
N ARG A 100 20.67 -2.52 2.35
CA ARG A 100 19.27 -2.80 2.68
C ARG A 100 18.74 -3.96 1.85
N MET A 101 18.92 -3.92 0.53
CA MET A 101 18.42 -4.99 -0.35
C MET A 101 19.01 -6.36 0.01
N LEU A 102 20.30 -6.43 0.35
CA LEU A 102 20.94 -7.67 0.80
C LEU A 102 20.38 -8.16 2.14
N HIS A 103 20.09 -7.24 3.07
CA HIS A 103 19.49 -7.59 4.36
C HIS A 103 18.07 -8.13 4.18
N ASP A 104 17.24 -7.44 3.40
CA ASP A 104 15.86 -7.83 3.13
C ASP A 104 15.81 -9.21 2.44
N VAL A 105 16.65 -9.41 1.41
CA VAL A 105 16.75 -10.71 0.71
C VAL A 105 17.16 -11.84 1.67
N ALA A 106 18.16 -11.62 2.51
CA ALA A 106 18.59 -12.64 3.47
C ALA A 106 17.47 -12.99 4.48
N ALA A 107 16.67 -12.01 4.90
CA ALA A 107 15.52 -12.24 5.78
C ALA A 107 14.39 -12.98 5.07
N LEU A 108 14.04 -12.60 3.84
CA LEU A 108 13.02 -13.27 3.02
C LEU A 108 13.41 -14.71 2.70
N GLU A 109 14.66 -14.94 2.30
CA GLU A 109 15.18 -16.28 1.97
C GLU A 109 15.18 -17.21 3.17
N LEU A 110 15.49 -16.70 4.36
CA LEU A 110 15.55 -17.51 5.57
C LEU A 110 14.17 -17.76 6.19
N GLN A 111 13.30 -16.75 6.20
CA GLN A 111 12.06 -16.77 7.00
C GLN A 111 10.83 -17.06 6.15
N VAL A 112 10.69 -16.39 5.01
CA VAL A 112 9.43 -16.36 4.25
C VAL A 112 9.41 -17.40 3.14
N LEU A 113 10.45 -17.43 2.30
CA LEU A 113 10.54 -18.32 1.15
C LEU A 113 10.28 -19.80 1.52
N PRO A 114 10.89 -20.38 2.58
CA PRO A 114 10.66 -21.78 2.92
C PRO A 114 9.20 -22.09 3.27
N VAL A 115 8.49 -21.15 3.91
CA VAL A 115 7.07 -21.29 4.23
C VAL A 115 6.22 -21.24 2.95
N THR A 116 6.52 -20.31 2.05
CA THR A 116 5.81 -20.21 0.77
C THR A 116 5.99 -21.46 -0.09
N GLU A 117 7.20 -22.01 -0.16
CA GLU A 117 7.50 -23.26 -0.88
C GLU A 117 6.82 -24.46 -0.22
N HIS A 118 6.88 -24.56 1.12
CA HIS A 118 6.26 -25.65 1.87
C HIS A 118 4.74 -25.72 1.65
N LEU A 119 4.07 -24.58 1.65
CA LEU A 119 2.62 -24.48 1.46
C LEU A 119 2.19 -24.60 -0.01
N GLY A 120 3.13 -24.53 -0.96
CA GLY A 120 2.83 -24.40 -2.38
C GLY A 120 2.02 -23.13 -2.66
N LEU A 121 2.49 -22.00 -2.12
CA LEU A 121 1.81 -20.71 -2.22
C LEU A 121 1.84 -20.18 -3.66
N THR A 122 0.68 -19.76 -4.13
CA THR A 122 0.51 -19.08 -5.43
C THR A 122 0.13 -17.62 -5.24
N SER A 123 -0.69 -17.30 -4.24
CA SER A 123 -1.06 -15.91 -3.93
C SER A 123 -1.31 -15.73 -2.44
N TYR A 124 -0.82 -14.63 -1.89
CA TYR A 124 -1.09 -14.14 -0.54
C TYR A 124 -1.35 -12.64 -0.64
N LEU A 125 -2.40 -12.17 0.01
CA LEU A 125 -2.72 -10.76 0.16
C LEU A 125 -3.21 -10.50 1.58
N ASP A 126 -2.63 -9.52 2.25
CA ASP A 126 -3.10 -8.99 3.53
C ASP A 126 -3.20 -7.45 3.44
N GLU A 127 -4.30 -6.99 2.83
CA GLU A 127 -4.60 -5.58 2.70
C GLU A 127 -5.46 -5.10 3.89
N PRO A 128 -4.98 -4.15 4.71
CA PRO A 128 -5.77 -3.59 5.79
C PRO A 128 -6.90 -2.72 5.27
N ALA A 129 -7.91 -2.49 6.10
CA ALA A 129 -8.99 -1.56 5.77
C ALA A 129 -8.45 -0.14 5.57
N ALA A 130 -8.73 0.47 4.41
CA ALA A 130 -8.26 1.81 4.08
C ALA A 130 -9.26 2.53 3.16
N TRP A 131 -9.37 3.85 3.30
CA TRP A 131 -10.17 4.70 2.41
C TRP A 131 -11.64 4.29 2.23
N GLY A 132 -12.25 3.76 3.31
CA GLY A 132 -13.62 3.27 3.28
C GLY A 132 -13.78 1.89 2.63
N ARG A 133 -12.68 1.27 2.20
CA ARG A 133 -12.63 -0.14 1.81
C ARG A 133 -12.39 -1.01 3.04
N PRO A 134 -13.07 -2.15 3.15
CA PRO A 134 -12.80 -3.13 4.19
C PRO A 134 -11.46 -3.83 3.95
N ALA A 135 -10.93 -4.46 5.01
CA ALA A 135 -9.76 -5.31 4.88
C ALA A 135 -10.04 -6.46 3.91
N CYS A 136 -9.01 -6.88 3.18
CA CYS A 136 -9.09 -7.92 2.17
C CYS A 136 -7.94 -8.91 2.32
N ARG A 137 -8.29 -10.16 2.63
CA ARG A 137 -7.37 -11.29 2.56
C ARG A 137 -7.69 -12.17 1.37
N VAL A 138 -6.65 -12.53 0.62
CA VAL A 138 -6.69 -13.49 -0.49
C VAL A 138 -5.58 -14.51 -0.26
N PHE A 139 -5.88 -15.78 -0.44
CA PHE A 139 -4.92 -16.84 -0.22
C PHE A 139 -5.15 -18.00 -1.18
N THR A 140 -4.20 -18.21 -2.08
CA THR A 140 -4.19 -19.34 -3.00
C THR A 140 -2.94 -20.16 -2.74
N TRP A 141 -3.15 -21.41 -2.35
CA TRP A 141 -2.11 -22.36 -1.98
C TRP A 141 -2.47 -23.76 -2.46
N SER A 142 -1.65 -24.76 -2.15
CA SER A 142 -1.83 -26.13 -2.64
C SER A 142 -3.19 -26.78 -2.33
N HIS A 143 -3.96 -26.21 -1.38
CA HIS A 143 -5.29 -26.69 -0.99
C HIS A 143 -6.47 -25.94 -1.62
N GLY A 144 -6.22 -24.87 -2.39
CA GLY A 144 -7.27 -24.09 -3.06
C GLY A 144 -7.06 -22.58 -3.00
N ALA A 145 -8.04 -21.84 -3.50
CA ALA A 145 -8.11 -20.38 -3.45
C ALA A 145 -9.20 -19.95 -2.45
N PHE A 146 -8.87 -19.00 -1.59
CA PHE A 146 -9.71 -18.58 -0.46
C PHE A 146 -9.68 -17.06 -0.33
N ARG A 147 -10.83 -16.47 0.03
CA ARG A 147 -10.97 -15.02 0.23
C ARG A 147 -11.83 -14.69 1.42
N ASP A 148 -11.65 -13.49 1.96
CA ASP A 148 -12.61 -12.96 2.91
C ASP A 148 -13.97 -12.73 2.24
N ARG A 149 -15.06 -12.96 2.99
CA ARG A 149 -16.45 -12.84 2.50
C ARG A 149 -16.89 -11.42 2.15
N ASN A 150 -15.99 -10.45 2.23
CA ASN A 150 -16.35 -9.06 1.97
C ASN A 150 -16.59 -8.85 0.48
N SER A 151 -17.70 -8.20 0.11
CA SER A 151 -18.08 -7.95 -1.29
C SER A 151 -17.06 -7.16 -2.08
N ASP A 152 -16.23 -6.35 -1.40
CA ASP A 152 -15.18 -5.55 -2.04
C ASP A 152 -13.87 -6.34 -2.24
N CYS A 153 -13.77 -7.55 -1.65
CA CYS A 153 -12.63 -8.46 -1.75
C CYS A 153 -12.94 -9.73 -2.56
N ALA A 154 -14.18 -10.21 -2.47
CA ALA A 154 -14.70 -11.32 -3.24
C ALA A 154 -15.04 -10.86 -4.67
N ASN A 155 -14.59 -11.59 -5.68
CA ASN A 155 -15.06 -11.38 -7.04
C ASN A 155 -16.55 -11.78 -7.09
N PRO A 156 -17.50 -10.88 -7.40
CA PRO A 156 -18.92 -11.22 -7.44
C PRO A 156 -19.25 -12.30 -8.49
N ASP A 157 -18.39 -12.44 -9.50
CA ASP A 157 -18.60 -13.35 -10.63
C ASP A 157 -17.96 -14.74 -10.43
N ASP A 158 -17.08 -14.90 -9.42
CA ASP A 158 -16.44 -16.17 -9.06
C ASP A 158 -16.16 -16.20 -7.55
N PRO A 159 -17.14 -16.59 -6.71
CA PRO A 159 -16.97 -16.55 -5.27
C PRO A 159 -16.08 -17.70 -4.83
N GLU A 160 -14.77 -17.45 -4.80
CA GLU A 160 -13.82 -18.28 -4.06
C GLU A 160 -14.38 -18.54 -2.65
N PRO A 161 -14.23 -19.77 -2.10
CA PRO A 161 -14.75 -20.09 -0.79
C PRO A 161 -14.14 -19.18 0.29
N PRO A 162 -14.89 -18.92 1.38
CA PRO A 162 -14.32 -18.28 2.54
C PRO A 162 -13.19 -19.11 3.12
N PHE A 163 -12.27 -18.46 3.84
CA PHE A 163 -11.26 -19.16 4.64
C PHE A 163 -11.89 -20.22 5.53
N ASP A 164 -11.37 -21.44 5.42
CA ASP A 164 -11.60 -22.49 6.41
C ASP A 164 -10.47 -22.48 7.45
N THR A 165 -10.58 -23.33 8.47
CA THR A 165 -9.60 -23.39 9.56
C THR A 165 -8.19 -23.75 9.08
N ALA A 166 -8.05 -24.58 8.04
CA ALA A 166 -6.74 -24.97 7.53
C ALA A 166 -6.09 -23.81 6.78
N SER A 167 -6.87 -23.12 5.93
CA SER A 167 -6.42 -21.94 5.20
C SER A 167 -6.13 -20.76 6.12
N ASP A 168 -6.92 -20.51 7.17
CA ASP A 168 -6.59 -19.49 8.18
C ASP A 168 -5.27 -19.82 8.89
N THR A 169 -5.04 -21.08 9.22
CA THR A 169 -3.79 -21.52 9.86
C THR A 169 -2.59 -21.33 8.93
N ALA A 170 -2.71 -21.72 7.65
CA ALA A 170 -1.66 -21.57 6.65
C ALA A 170 -1.39 -20.10 6.33
N PHE A 171 -2.43 -19.26 6.25
CA PHE A 171 -2.30 -17.82 6.09
C PHE A 171 -1.52 -17.20 7.25
N ALA A 172 -1.89 -17.56 8.49
CA ALA A 172 -1.20 -17.08 9.68
C ALA A 172 0.30 -17.48 9.68
N GLN A 173 0.64 -18.68 9.21
CA GLN A 173 2.06 -19.08 9.08
C GLN A 173 2.84 -18.16 8.13
N VAL A 174 2.24 -17.74 7.01
CA VAL A 174 2.87 -16.78 6.09
C VAL A 174 2.97 -15.40 6.73
N SER A 175 1.90 -14.91 7.37
CA SER A 175 1.91 -13.63 8.08
C SER A 175 2.96 -13.59 9.19
N ASP A 176 3.06 -14.64 10.02
CA ASP A 176 4.05 -14.76 11.09
C ASP A 176 5.49 -14.78 10.55
N ALA A 177 5.70 -15.44 9.40
CA ALA A 177 7.00 -15.46 8.73
C ALA A 177 7.39 -14.08 8.20
N ILE A 178 6.45 -13.36 7.60
CA ILE A 178 6.65 -11.97 7.15
C ILE A 178 6.98 -11.07 8.35
N GLU A 179 6.19 -11.13 9.43
CA GLU A 179 6.42 -10.35 10.64
C GLU A 179 7.81 -10.64 11.24
N THR A 180 8.19 -11.91 11.31
CA THR A 180 9.50 -12.35 11.81
C THR A 180 10.66 -11.88 10.92
N SER A 181 10.45 -11.80 9.60
CA SER A 181 11.47 -11.32 8.66
C SER A 181 11.76 -9.82 8.83
N GLY A 182 10.80 -9.05 9.32
CA GLY A 182 10.88 -7.59 9.42
C GLY A 182 10.79 -6.86 8.08
N VAL A 183 10.57 -7.57 6.96
CA VAL A 183 10.33 -6.97 5.65
C VAL A 183 8.82 -6.76 5.48
N ASP A 184 8.39 -5.53 5.25
CA ASP A 184 6.97 -5.14 5.21
C ASP A 184 6.30 -5.59 3.89
N VAL A 185 6.10 -6.90 3.76
CA VAL A 185 5.43 -7.53 2.63
C VAL A 185 3.93 -7.59 2.87
N ASP A 186 3.13 -7.13 1.91
CA ASP A 186 1.66 -7.22 1.99
C ASP A 186 1.05 -8.15 0.94
N ARG A 187 1.83 -8.51 -0.08
CA ARG A 187 1.41 -9.41 -1.15
C ARG A 187 2.54 -10.30 -1.62
N ILE A 188 2.23 -11.58 -1.81
CA ILE A 188 3.13 -12.55 -2.45
C ILE A 188 2.40 -13.18 -3.62
N ASP A 189 3.02 -13.21 -4.79
CA ASP A 189 2.45 -13.83 -5.99
C ASP A 189 3.50 -14.71 -6.69
N ASN A 190 3.14 -15.92 -7.07
CA ASN A 190 3.98 -16.82 -7.85
C ASN A 190 3.52 -16.83 -9.32
N GLY A 191 4.36 -16.34 -10.23
CA GLY A 191 4.11 -16.36 -11.67
C GLY A 191 3.19 -15.25 -12.21
N ARG A 192 2.61 -14.40 -11.36
CA ARG A 192 1.68 -13.35 -11.79
C ARG A 192 2.37 -12.09 -12.33
N TRP A 193 3.42 -11.63 -11.65
CA TRP A 193 4.13 -10.38 -11.96
C TRP A 193 5.44 -10.60 -12.73
N GLY A 194 5.79 -11.85 -12.99
CA GLY A 194 7.02 -12.24 -13.68
C GLY A 194 7.33 -13.71 -13.42
N PRO A 195 8.49 -14.19 -13.91
CA PRO A 195 8.98 -15.50 -13.49
C PRO A 195 9.24 -15.51 -11.98
N GLY A 196 8.97 -16.64 -11.32
CA GLY A 196 9.28 -16.83 -9.91
C GLY A 196 8.26 -16.27 -8.92
N THR A 197 8.71 -16.06 -7.68
CA THR A 197 7.88 -15.59 -6.56
C THR A 197 8.20 -14.14 -6.24
N SER A 198 7.19 -13.28 -6.32
CA SER A 198 7.28 -11.83 -6.08
C SER A 198 6.75 -11.50 -4.69
N PHE A 199 7.50 -10.69 -3.93
CA PHE A 199 7.21 -10.23 -2.57
C PHE A 199 7.05 -8.71 -2.60
N HIS A 200 5.80 -8.25 -2.70
CA HIS A 200 5.44 -6.84 -2.82
C HIS A 200 5.52 -6.15 -1.47
N LEU A 201 6.12 -4.97 -1.47
CA LEU A 201 6.28 -4.16 -0.27
C LEU A 201 5.04 -3.28 -0.05
N ARG A 202 4.61 -3.16 1.20
CA ARG A 202 3.44 -2.38 1.58
C ARG A 202 3.55 -0.88 1.31
N ASP A 203 4.79 -0.36 1.21
CA ASP A 203 5.04 1.05 0.91
C ASP A 203 4.86 1.41 -0.57
N ASN A 204 4.46 0.45 -1.42
CA ASN A 204 4.09 0.65 -2.82
C ASN A 204 3.16 1.84 -3.05
N SER A 205 3.21 2.40 -4.27
CA SER A 205 2.42 3.57 -4.65
C SER A 205 1.39 3.23 -5.72
N TRP A 206 0.35 4.06 -5.84
CA TRP A 206 -0.65 3.95 -6.90
C TRP A 206 -0.11 4.13 -8.34
N ARG A 207 1.17 4.52 -8.49
CA ARG A 207 1.83 4.68 -9.79
C ARG A 207 2.85 3.59 -10.08
N TRP A 208 3.39 2.99 -9.03
CA TRP A 208 4.57 2.15 -9.10
C TRP A 208 4.46 1.04 -8.09
N ASN A 209 4.66 -0.17 -8.58
CA ASN A 209 4.92 -1.35 -7.79
C ASN A 209 6.42 -1.54 -7.64
N TRP A 210 6.85 -1.93 -6.46
CA TRP A 210 8.17 -2.47 -6.22
C TRP A 210 8.13 -3.66 -5.27
N TYR A 211 9.01 -4.61 -5.54
CA TYR A 211 8.98 -5.91 -4.93
C TYR A 211 10.32 -6.62 -5.05
N TYR A 212 10.60 -7.55 -4.14
CA TYR A 212 11.66 -8.53 -4.34
C TYR A 212 11.12 -9.69 -5.16
N SER A 213 11.91 -10.22 -6.09
CA SER A 213 11.54 -11.38 -6.89
C SER A 213 12.61 -12.47 -6.73
N TYR A 214 12.17 -13.65 -6.32
CA TYR A 214 12.99 -14.86 -6.29
C TYR A 214 12.74 -15.68 -7.55
N VAL A 215 13.77 -15.78 -8.40
CA VAL A 215 13.75 -16.44 -9.71
C VAL A 215 14.75 -17.59 -9.70
N PRO A 216 14.32 -18.81 -9.33
CA PRO A 216 15.20 -19.98 -9.25
C PRO A 216 15.97 -20.23 -10.53
N GLY A 217 17.28 -20.47 -10.41
CA GLY A 217 18.14 -20.77 -11.56
C GLY A 217 18.55 -19.52 -12.35
N THR A 218 18.58 -18.36 -11.69
CA THR A 218 19.17 -17.15 -12.26
C THR A 218 20.65 -17.43 -12.61
N PRO A 219 21.10 -17.14 -13.84
CA PRO A 219 22.48 -17.38 -14.23
C PRO A 219 23.49 -16.61 -13.37
N SER A 220 24.65 -17.20 -13.10
CA SER A 220 25.71 -16.52 -12.32
C SER A 220 26.30 -15.28 -13.01
N ASP A 221 26.10 -15.16 -14.32
CA ASP A 221 26.47 -14.01 -15.15
C ASP A 221 25.29 -13.07 -15.46
N ALA A 222 24.20 -13.17 -14.68
CA ALA A 222 23.07 -12.26 -14.76
C ALA A 222 23.54 -10.79 -14.69
N PRO A 223 22.98 -9.90 -15.53
CA PRO A 223 23.35 -8.50 -15.52
C PRO A 223 22.96 -7.83 -14.19
N ALA A 224 23.75 -6.85 -13.77
CA ALA A 224 23.48 -6.12 -12.54
C ALA A 224 22.14 -5.34 -12.59
N GLU A 225 21.72 -4.90 -13.78
CA GLU A 225 20.45 -4.23 -14.00
C GLU A 225 19.87 -4.63 -15.36
N GLU A 226 18.57 -4.88 -15.40
CA GLU A 226 17.78 -5.07 -16.61
C GLU A 226 16.68 -4.03 -16.73
N ARG A 227 16.36 -3.67 -17.97
CA ARG A 227 15.23 -2.78 -18.30
C ARG A 227 14.42 -3.38 -19.43
N THR A 228 13.13 -3.49 -19.21
CA THR A 228 12.20 -4.11 -20.15
C THR A 228 11.01 -3.17 -20.38
N GLU A 229 10.69 -2.91 -21.65
CA GLU A 229 9.47 -2.18 -22.01
C GLU A 229 8.25 -3.09 -21.85
N THR A 230 7.27 -2.66 -21.06
CA THR A 230 5.98 -3.36 -20.86
C THR A 230 4.85 -2.51 -21.45
N GLY A 231 3.62 -3.04 -21.45
CA GLY A 231 2.44 -2.26 -21.83
C GLY A 231 2.13 -1.08 -20.89
N LEU A 232 2.74 -1.06 -19.70
CA LEU A 232 2.54 -0.04 -18.66
C LEU A 232 3.71 0.96 -18.59
N GLY A 233 4.85 0.64 -19.20
CA GLY A 233 6.06 1.46 -19.25
C GLY A 233 7.32 0.62 -18.99
N VAL A 234 8.40 1.27 -18.53
CA VAL A 234 9.67 0.56 -18.30
C VAL A 234 9.67 -0.15 -16.94
N ARG A 235 9.77 -1.48 -16.96
CA ARG A 235 10.14 -2.29 -15.80
C ARG A 235 11.66 -2.26 -15.63
N ARG A 236 12.13 -1.99 -14.42
CA ARG A 236 13.54 -2.02 -14.02
C ARG A 236 13.75 -3.13 -13.00
N GLN A 237 14.79 -3.94 -13.21
CA GLN A 237 15.15 -5.04 -12.32
C GLN A 237 16.63 -4.89 -11.93
N VAL A 238 16.94 -4.96 -10.65
CA VAL A 238 18.30 -4.89 -10.12
C VAL A 238 18.64 -6.25 -9.51
N HIS A 239 19.71 -6.88 -9.97
CA HIS A 239 20.17 -8.14 -9.38
C HIS A 239 20.76 -7.87 -7.99
N VAL A 240 20.24 -8.56 -6.97
CA VAL A 240 20.66 -8.37 -5.58
C VAL A 240 21.75 -9.39 -5.24
N SER A 241 21.39 -10.67 -5.28
CA SER A 241 22.26 -11.81 -4.99
C SER A 241 21.60 -13.13 -5.38
N GLY A 242 22.38 -14.09 -5.91
CA GLY A 242 21.87 -15.43 -6.23
C GLY A 242 20.68 -15.37 -7.19
N ASP A 243 19.53 -15.88 -6.74
CA ASP A 243 18.27 -15.91 -7.49
C ASP A 243 17.38 -14.68 -7.24
N TRP A 244 17.87 -13.68 -6.50
CA TRP A 244 17.06 -12.53 -6.06
C TRP A 244 17.27 -11.27 -6.86
N TRP A 245 16.15 -10.62 -7.16
CA TRP A 245 16.04 -9.37 -7.88
C TRP A 245 15.20 -8.37 -7.08
N PHE A 246 15.49 -7.08 -7.22
CA PHE A 246 14.60 -6.01 -6.80
C PHE A 246 13.98 -5.37 -8.04
N VAL A 247 12.66 -5.36 -8.12
CA VAL A 247 11.91 -4.93 -9.30
C VAL A 247 11.14 -3.67 -8.98
N VAL A 248 11.10 -2.77 -9.96
CA VAL A 248 10.30 -1.55 -9.97
C VAL A 248 9.58 -1.49 -11.31
N GLU A 249 8.26 -1.31 -11.29
CA GLU A 249 7.49 -1.13 -12.51
C GLU A 249 6.23 -0.28 -12.31
N PRO A 250 5.66 0.30 -13.37
CA PRO A 250 4.41 1.05 -13.27
C PRO A 250 3.24 0.18 -12.80
N ASP A 251 2.34 0.78 -12.03
CA ASP A 251 1.06 0.18 -11.59
C ASP A 251 0.00 0.26 -12.69
N ASP A 252 -0.98 -0.66 -12.70
CA ASP A 252 -1.98 -0.85 -13.77
C ASP A 252 -3.26 -0.01 -13.65
#